data_AF-A0A8J6P4L0-F1
#
_entry.id   AF-A0A8J6P4L0-F1
#
_cell.length_a   1.000
_cell.length_b   1.000
_cell.length_c   1.000
_cell.angle_alpha   90.00
_cell.angle_beta   90.00
_cell.angle_gamma   90.00
#
_symmetry.space_group_name_H-M   'P 1'
#
loop_
_entity.id
_entity.type
_entity.pdbx_description
1 polymer ?
#
loop_
_entity_poly.entity_id
_entity_poly.type
_entity_poly.pdbx_seq_one_letter_code
_entity_poly.pdbx_strand_id
1 'polypeptide(L)'
;MRTGEWFKLALTLLFAAGLVGCGPKGNQVEKVVSGPKTYVGSEECKVCHLEHYDSWKMTLHSRTLQDVTQNRDAVITAIDSDKIRLDLKLREKELKVPLDQIYIPKMEEIKFIIGVQWEQRYLVEKNGRLYIAPIQYNAWNNTWTNYREADWDKRPWTEKCGGCHAMGTDLEKDTFSEAAVGCEACHGPASNHVALPKTA
;
A
#
# COMPACT_ATOMS: atom_id res chain seq x y z
N MET A 1 19.18 29.22 60.28
CA MET A 1 19.27 27.79 59.91
C MET A 1 18.99 27.66 58.42
N ARG A 2 19.79 26.82 57.75
CA ARG A 2 20.04 26.71 56.30
C ARG A 2 18.79 26.33 55.49
N THR A 3 18.30 27.22 54.63
CA THR A 3 17.23 26.91 53.63
C THR A 3 17.74 26.90 52.18
N GLY A 4 19.03 27.16 51.95
CA GLY A 4 19.61 27.28 50.60
C GLY A 4 20.35 26.05 50.04
N GLU A 5 20.47 24.95 50.80
CA GLU A 5 21.26 23.78 50.37
C GLU A 5 20.43 22.70 49.68
N TRP A 6 19.12 22.65 49.93
CA TRP A 6 18.23 21.67 49.30
C TRP A 6 18.01 21.93 47.80
N PHE A 7 18.03 23.20 47.39
CA PHE A 7 17.88 23.58 45.99
C PHE A 7 19.12 23.23 45.14
N LYS A 8 20.31 23.27 45.74
CA LYS A 8 21.55 22.90 45.06
C LYS A 8 21.70 21.38 44.89
N LEU A 9 21.15 20.58 45.81
CA LEU A 9 21.16 19.11 45.71
C LEU A 9 20.17 18.58 44.65
N ALA A 10 19.00 19.22 44.52
CA ALA A 10 18.00 18.84 43.52
C ALA A 10 18.48 19.13 42.08
N LEU A 11 19.24 20.22 41.88
CA LEU A 11 19.73 20.60 40.56
C LEU A 11 20.92 19.75 40.08
N THR A 12 21.76 19.25 41.00
CA THR A 12 22.85 18.31 40.64
C THR A 12 22.35 16.89 40.35
N LEU A 13 21.27 16.44 41.00
CA LEU A 13 20.65 15.15 40.69
C LEU A 13 19.92 15.15 39.32
N LEU A 14 19.36 16.28 38.91
CA LEU A 14 18.77 16.45 37.57
C LEU A 14 19.81 16.50 36.44
N PHE A 15 21.04 16.94 36.72
CA PHE A 15 22.13 16.94 35.73
C PHE A 15 22.80 15.56 35.57
N ALA A 16 22.78 14.71 36.60
CA ALA A 16 23.33 13.35 36.53
C ALA A 16 22.43 12.37 35.76
N ALA A 17 21.11 12.62 35.71
CA ALA A 17 20.17 11.77 34.97
C ALA A 17 20.18 12.00 33.44
N GLY A 18 20.80 13.08 32.95
CA GLY A 18 20.86 13.41 31.53
C GLY A 18 21.93 12.66 30.71
N LEU A 19 22.80 11.89 31.36
CA LEU A 19 23.96 11.25 30.72
C LEU A 19 23.80 9.74 30.42
N VAL A 20 22.66 9.14 30.75
CA VAL A 20 22.43 7.68 30.56
C VAL A 20 21.83 7.34 29.18
N GLY A 21 21.58 8.33 28.31
CA GLY A 21 20.85 8.14 27.05
C GLY A 21 21.66 7.76 25.80
N CYS A 22 22.99 7.74 25.83
CA CYS A 22 23.81 7.45 24.64
C CYS A 22 24.79 6.29 24.87
N GLY A 23 24.24 5.08 25.08
CA GLY A 23 24.99 3.85 24.82
C GLY A 23 25.12 3.59 23.31
N PRO A 24 26.21 2.97 22.84
CA PRO A 24 26.43 2.77 21.41
C PRO A 24 25.31 1.88 20.84
N LYS A 25 24.67 2.32 19.75
CA LYS A 25 23.68 1.54 18.97
C LYS A 25 24.30 0.31 18.26
N GLY A 26 25.42 -0.23 18.74
CA GLY A 26 26.15 -1.34 18.12
C GLY A 26 25.32 -2.61 18.00
N ASN A 27 24.48 -2.91 19.00
CA ASN A 27 23.69 -4.14 19.01
C ASN A 27 22.48 -4.15 18.05
N GLN A 28 22.00 -2.99 17.58
CA GLN A 28 20.82 -2.95 16.72
C GLN A 28 21.18 -3.26 15.26
N VAL A 29 22.33 -2.75 14.80
CA VAL A 29 22.81 -3.00 13.43
C VAL A 29 23.17 -4.47 13.24
N GLU A 30 23.89 -5.06 14.20
CA GLU A 30 24.29 -6.47 14.13
C GLU A 30 23.08 -7.42 14.12
N LYS A 31 22.03 -7.08 14.88
CA LYS A 31 20.77 -7.84 14.88
C LYS A 31 20.00 -7.75 13.56
N VAL A 32 20.00 -6.57 12.91
CA VAL A 32 19.34 -6.38 11.61
C VAL A 32 20.08 -7.15 10.51
N VAL A 33 21.41 -7.10 10.51
CA VAL A 33 22.23 -7.69 9.44
C VAL A 33 22.32 -9.21 9.55
N SER A 34 22.26 -9.77 10.76
CA SER A 34 22.28 -11.23 11.00
C SER A 34 20.93 -11.92 10.82
N GLY A 35 19.83 -11.17 10.76
CA GLY A 35 18.47 -11.70 10.56
C GLY A 35 18.11 -11.96 9.10
N PRO A 36 16.92 -12.54 8.84
CA PRO A 36 16.39 -12.66 7.49
C PRO A 36 16.16 -11.27 6.88
N LYS A 37 16.48 -11.12 5.58
CA LYS A 37 16.24 -9.87 4.86
C LYS A 37 14.73 -9.59 4.78
N THR A 38 14.34 -8.36 5.07
CA THR A 38 12.94 -7.91 5.07
C THR A 38 12.75 -6.73 4.14
N TYR A 39 11.53 -6.58 3.65
CA TYR A 39 11.12 -5.43 2.86
C TYR A 39 10.98 -4.22 3.78
N VAL A 40 11.49 -3.07 3.34
CA VAL A 40 11.46 -1.81 4.12
C VAL A 40 10.61 -0.73 3.46
N GLY A 41 10.21 -0.93 2.20
CA GLY A 41 9.40 0.01 1.44
C GLY A 41 10.23 1.06 0.69
N SER A 42 9.68 1.51 -0.43
CA SER A 42 10.36 2.45 -1.34
C SER A 42 10.62 3.83 -0.72
N GLU A 43 9.88 4.22 0.32
CA GLU A 43 10.10 5.49 1.04
C GLU A 43 11.47 5.53 1.73
N GLU A 44 11.96 4.40 2.25
CA GLU A 44 13.29 4.34 2.88
C GLU A 44 14.40 4.58 1.85
N CYS A 45 14.18 4.18 0.59
CA CYS A 45 15.13 4.40 -0.49
C CYS A 45 15.30 5.88 -0.83
N LYS A 46 14.25 6.70 -0.68
CA LYS A 46 14.24 8.14 -0.99
C LYS A 46 15.32 8.92 -0.25
N VAL A 47 15.63 8.51 0.99
CA VAL A 47 16.58 9.21 1.87
C VAL A 47 17.96 9.33 1.23
N CYS A 48 18.39 8.31 0.48
CA CYS A 48 19.68 8.28 -0.20
C CYS A 48 19.56 8.40 -1.73
N HIS A 49 18.45 7.94 -2.32
CA HIS A 49 18.24 7.84 -3.77
C HIS A 49 17.06 8.70 -4.26
N LEU A 50 17.07 9.99 -3.90
CA LEU A 50 15.97 10.91 -4.20
C LEU A 50 15.62 10.98 -5.70
N GLU A 51 16.61 11.14 -6.58
CA GLU A 51 16.37 11.26 -8.02
C GLU A 51 15.70 10.00 -8.61
N HIS A 52 16.16 8.82 -8.21
CA HIS A 52 15.57 7.56 -8.66
C HIS A 52 14.17 7.36 -8.11
N TYR A 53 13.95 7.71 -6.84
CA TYR A 53 12.65 7.65 -6.21
C TYR A 53 11.65 8.59 -6.91
N ASP A 54 12.02 9.85 -7.16
CA ASP A 54 11.14 10.83 -7.79
C ASP A 54 10.80 10.42 -9.23
N SER A 55 11.78 9.92 -9.98
CA SER A 55 11.56 9.34 -11.31
C SER A 55 10.61 8.13 -11.26
N TRP A 56 10.84 7.21 -10.32
CA TRP A 56 9.99 6.02 -10.12
C TRP A 56 8.54 6.38 -9.76
N LYS A 57 8.31 7.38 -8.89
CA LYS A 57 6.96 7.86 -8.53
C LYS A 57 6.16 8.39 -9.73
N MET A 58 6.82 8.76 -10.82
CA MET A 58 6.17 9.19 -12.06
C MET A 58 5.83 8.04 -13.02
N THR A 59 6.21 6.80 -12.70
CA THR A 59 5.95 5.62 -13.54
C THR A 59 4.58 5.00 -13.28
N LEU A 60 4.18 4.02 -14.10
CA LEU A 60 3.02 3.17 -13.81
C LEU A 60 3.32 2.10 -12.76
N HIS A 61 4.58 1.72 -12.55
CA HIS A 61 4.97 0.74 -11.54
C HIS A 61 4.65 1.23 -10.13
N SER A 62 5.00 2.48 -9.83
CA SER A 62 4.68 3.12 -8.55
C SER A 62 3.17 3.37 -8.35
N ARG A 63 2.38 3.35 -9.43
CA ARG A 63 0.96 3.70 -9.43
C ARG A 63 0.04 2.56 -9.85
N THR A 64 0.55 1.33 -9.93
CA THR A 64 -0.24 0.17 -10.37
C THR A 64 -1.38 -0.15 -9.41
N LEU A 65 -1.14 0.07 -8.12
CA LEU A 65 -2.07 -0.06 -7.02
C LEU A 65 -2.01 1.26 -6.22
N GLN A 66 -3.13 1.80 -5.78
CA GLN A 66 -3.14 3.01 -4.94
C GLN A 66 -4.13 2.80 -3.79
N ASP A 67 -3.71 3.20 -2.58
CA ASP A 67 -4.52 3.12 -1.36
C ASP A 67 -5.53 4.27 -1.31
N VAL A 68 -6.80 3.93 -1.50
CA VAL A 68 -7.92 4.90 -1.51
C VAL A 68 -8.22 5.40 -0.10
N THR A 69 -7.84 4.65 0.94
CA THR A 69 -8.02 5.06 2.34
C THR A 69 -7.10 6.21 2.72
N GLN A 70 -5.96 6.33 2.03
CA GLN A 70 -5.01 7.43 2.18
C GLN A 70 -5.25 8.56 1.18
N ASN A 71 -5.68 8.23 -0.03
CA ASN A 71 -5.96 9.21 -1.08
C ASN A 71 -7.23 8.84 -1.89
N ARG A 72 -8.35 9.47 -1.54
CA ARG A 72 -9.62 9.25 -2.25
C ARG A 72 -9.60 9.75 -3.70
N ASP A 73 -8.78 10.75 -4.01
CA ASP A 73 -8.67 11.33 -5.35
C ASP A 73 -7.99 10.37 -6.35
N ALA A 74 -7.42 9.25 -5.86
CA ALA A 74 -6.96 8.16 -6.73
C ALA A 74 -8.11 7.51 -7.52
N VAL A 75 -9.36 7.61 -7.02
CA VAL A 75 -10.54 7.18 -7.75
C VAL A 75 -10.92 8.27 -8.75
N ILE A 76 -10.78 7.99 -10.04
CA ILE A 76 -10.84 9.01 -11.10
C ILE A 76 -12.26 9.33 -11.58
N THR A 77 -13.28 8.71 -10.98
CA THR A 77 -14.68 8.83 -11.40
C THR A 77 -15.61 8.60 -10.22
N ALA A 78 -16.80 9.21 -10.25
CA ALA A 78 -17.80 8.98 -9.22
C ALA A 78 -18.35 7.55 -9.30
N ILE A 79 -18.50 6.91 -8.14
CA ILE A 79 -19.16 5.59 -8.04
C ILE A 79 -20.67 5.81 -7.91
N ASP A 80 -21.27 6.15 -9.04
CA ASP A 80 -22.72 6.34 -9.20
C ASP A 80 -23.36 5.05 -9.70
N SER A 81 -24.13 4.39 -8.84
CA SER A 81 -24.77 3.11 -9.15
C SER A 81 -25.74 3.20 -10.32
N ASP A 82 -26.46 4.31 -10.49
CA ASP A 82 -27.45 4.45 -11.57
C ASP A 82 -26.74 4.60 -12.91
N LYS A 83 -25.68 5.42 -12.96
CA LYS A 83 -24.82 5.56 -14.15
C LYS A 83 -24.16 4.24 -14.52
N ILE A 84 -23.59 3.52 -13.53
CA ILE A 84 -22.95 2.22 -13.76
C ILE A 84 -23.96 1.23 -14.34
N ARG A 85 -25.16 1.13 -13.76
CA ARG A 85 -26.22 0.24 -14.27
C ARG A 85 -26.67 0.61 -15.67
N LEU A 86 -26.76 1.90 -15.99
CA LEU A 86 -27.09 2.36 -17.34
C LEU A 86 -26.06 1.89 -18.37
N ASP A 87 -24.77 2.07 -18.09
CA ASP A 87 -23.68 1.65 -18.98
C ASP A 87 -23.63 0.12 -19.15
N LEU A 88 -23.81 -0.64 -18.05
CA LEU A 88 -23.86 -2.10 -18.10
C LEU A 88 -25.07 -2.63 -18.89
N LYS A 89 -26.21 -1.92 -18.84
CA LYS A 89 -27.41 -2.29 -19.61
C LYS A 89 -27.17 -2.23 -21.11
N LEU A 90 -26.31 -1.32 -21.59
CA LEU A 90 -25.93 -1.26 -23.02
C LEU A 90 -25.22 -2.54 -23.49
N ARG A 91 -24.69 -3.33 -22.55
CA ARG A 91 -23.94 -4.56 -22.77
C ARG A 91 -24.61 -5.78 -22.13
N GLU A 92 -25.91 -5.72 -21.87
CA GLU A 92 -26.64 -6.75 -21.12
C GLU A 92 -26.47 -8.16 -21.71
N LYS A 93 -26.32 -8.28 -23.03
CA LYS A 93 -26.09 -9.55 -23.73
C LYS A 93 -24.72 -10.19 -23.44
N GLU A 94 -23.75 -9.42 -22.95
CA GLU A 94 -22.40 -9.88 -22.61
C GLU A 94 -22.29 -10.31 -21.14
N LEU A 95 -23.28 -9.96 -20.31
CA LEU A 95 -23.31 -10.26 -18.89
C LEU A 95 -23.64 -11.73 -18.65
N LYS A 96 -22.92 -12.37 -17.72
CA LYS A 96 -23.17 -13.75 -17.28
C LYS A 96 -24.06 -13.81 -16.04
N VAL A 97 -24.33 -12.66 -15.43
CA VAL A 97 -25.15 -12.49 -14.23
C VAL A 97 -26.19 -11.41 -14.53
N PRO A 98 -27.45 -11.56 -14.06
CA PRO A 98 -28.47 -10.52 -14.20
C PRO A 98 -27.98 -9.16 -13.69
N LEU A 99 -28.32 -8.08 -14.39
CA LEU A 99 -27.81 -6.74 -14.10
C LEU A 99 -28.04 -6.33 -12.64
N ASP A 100 -29.23 -6.59 -12.11
CA ASP A 100 -29.62 -6.29 -10.72
C ASP A 100 -28.77 -7.02 -9.67
N GLN A 101 -28.19 -8.17 -10.02
CA GLN A 101 -27.35 -8.99 -9.15
C GLN A 101 -25.85 -8.64 -9.21
N ILE A 102 -25.43 -7.77 -10.14
CA ILE A 102 -24.04 -7.30 -10.20
C ILE A 102 -23.77 -6.38 -9.01
N TYR A 103 -22.77 -6.75 -8.21
CA TYR A 103 -22.31 -5.94 -7.07
C TYR A 103 -21.63 -4.66 -7.55
N ILE A 104 -22.06 -3.53 -7.01
CA ILE A 104 -21.44 -2.22 -7.23
C ILE A 104 -20.99 -1.73 -5.86
N PRO A 105 -19.69 -1.54 -5.61
CA PRO A 105 -19.20 -1.07 -4.33
C PRO A 105 -19.60 0.39 -4.11
N LYS A 106 -19.74 0.81 -2.85
CA LYS A 106 -19.73 2.22 -2.48
C LYS A 106 -18.30 2.73 -2.38
N MET A 107 -18.13 4.05 -2.46
CA MET A 107 -16.82 4.69 -2.30
C MET A 107 -16.09 4.24 -1.02
N GLU A 108 -16.81 4.06 0.08
CA GLU A 108 -16.25 3.71 1.39
C GLU A 108 -15.81 2.24 1.49
N GLU A 109 -16.31 1.37 0.59
CA GLU A 109 -15.94 -0.04 0.51
C GLU A 109 -14.63 -0.26 -0.26
N ILE A 110 -14.22 0.71 -1.08
CA ILE A 110 -13.04 0.63 -1.94
C ILE A 110 -11.78 0.87 -1.09
N LYS A 111 -10.92 -0.14 -1.01
CA LYS A 111 -9.63 -0.08 -0.31
C LYS A 111 -8.50 0.37 -1.23
N PHE A 112 -8.48 -0.17 -2.44
CA PHE A 112 -7.45 0.14 -3.42
C PHE A 112 -8.04 0.30 -4.81
N ILE A 113 -7.36 1.05 -5.67
CA ILE A 113 -7.59 1.01 -7.12
C ILE A 113 -6.44 0.33 -7.85
N ILE A 114 -6.74 -0.37 -8.95
CA ILE A 114 -5.77 -0.91 -9.88
C ILE A 114 -5.84 -0.11 -11.16
N GLY A 115 -4.70 0.42 -11.60
CA GLY A 115 -4.59 1.18 -12.84
C GLY A 115 -5.02 2.65 -12.70
N VAL A 116 -4.23 3.52 -13.32
CA VAL A 116 -4.39 4.98 -13.25
C VAL A 116 -4.45 5.67 -14.61
N GLN A 117 -4.38 4.92 -15.72
CA GLN A 117 -4.26 5.50 -17.07
C GLN A 117 -5.42 5.15 -17.99
N TRP A 118 -5.65 3.86 -18.27
CA TRP A 118 -6.64 3.43 -19.27
C TRP A 118 -7.91 2.87 -18.67
N GLU A 119 -7.76 1.95 -17.73
CA GLU A 119 -8.85 1.31 -17.02
C GLU A 119 -8.57 1.36 -15.52
N GLN A 120 -9.62 1.52 -14.73
CA GLN A 120 -9.56 1.47 -13.29
C GLN A 120 -10.46 0.35 -12.77
N ARG A 121 -9.88 -0.49 -11.90
CA ARG A 121 -10.59 -1.54 -11.16
C ARG A 121 -10.48 -1.26 -9.66
N TYR A 122 -11.40 -1.82 -8.89
CA TYR A 122 -11.60 -1.44 -7.48
C TYR A 122 -11.45 -2.67 -6.60
N LEU A 123 -10.57 -2.63 -5.60
CA LEU A 123 -10.48 -3.68 -4.59
C LEU A 123 -11.38 -3.34 -3.42
N VAL A 124 -12.19 -4.31 -3.04
CA VAL A 124 -12.99 -4.31 -1.81
C VAL A 124 -12.54 -5.45 -0.91
N GLU A 125 -12.80 -5.33 0.38
CA GLU A 125 -12.53 -6.38 1.34
C GLU A 125 -13.79 -7.22 1.60
N LYS A 126 -13.65 -8.54 1.58
CA LYS A 126 -14.70 -9.49 1.96
C LYS A 126 -14.05 -10.62 2.75
N ASN A 127 -14.58 -10.93 3.94
CA ASN A 127 -14.06 -11.98 4.82
C ASN A 127 -12.54 -11.86 5.10
N GLY A 128 -12.04 -10.62 5.26
CA GLY A 128 -10.62 -10.34 5.53
C GLY A 128 -9.69 -10.50 4.32
N ARG A 129 -10.23 -10.73 3.11
CA ARG A 129 -9.47 -10.87 1.88
C ARG A 129 -9.87 -9.81 0.87
N LEU A 130 -8.93 -9.38 0.04
CA LEU A 130 -9.21 -8.42 -1.02
C LEU A 130 -9.74 -9.11 -2.28
N TYR A 131 -10.73 -8.50 -2.92
CA TYR A 131 -11.32 -8.95 -4.18
C TYR A 131 -11.51 -7.77 -5.13
N ILE A 132 -11.36 -8.02 -6.43
CA ILE A 132 -11.66 -7.01 -7.45
C ILE A 132 -13.19 -6.96 -7.62
N ALA A 133 -13.81 -5.83 -7.33
CA ALA A 133 -15.23 -5.60 -7.56
C ALA A 133 -15.59 -5.84 -9.04
N PRO A 134 -16.81 -6.30 -9.35
CA PRO A 134 -17.13 -6.82 -10.67
C PRO A 134 -17.45 -5.76 -11.72
N ILE A 135 -16.87 -4.57 -11.56
CA ILE A 135 -17.01 -3.42 -12.44
C ILE A 135 -15.63 -2.85 -12.74
N GLN A 136 -15.49 -2.26 -13.92
CA GLN A 136 -14.30 -1.48 -14.28
C GLN A 136 -14.72 -0.21 -15.01
N TYR A 137 -13.95 0.85 -14.80
CA TYR A 137 -14.12 2.12 -15.48
C TYR A 137 -13.08 2.25 -16.59
N ASN A 138 -13.51 2.62 -17.80
CA ASN A 138 -12.62 2.93 -18.91
C ASN A 138 -12.48 4.46 -19.05
N ALA A 139 -11.29 4.97 -18.79
CA ALA A 139 -10.99 6.40 -18.80
C ALA A 139 -10.92 7.00 -20.21
N TRP A 140 -10.74 6.17 -21.25
CA TRP A 140 -10.63 6.66 -22.64
C TRP A 140 -11.99 7.09 -23.20
N ASN A 141 -13.05 6.35 -22.87
CA ASN A 141 -14.40 6.61 -23.38
C ASN A 141 -15.42 6.97 -22.30
N ASN A 142 -14.99 7.07 -21.03
CA ASN A 142 -15.82 7.41 -19.88
C ASN A 142 -17.01 6.47 -19.66
N THR A 143 -16.79 5.16 -19.85
CA THR A 143 -17.84 4.14 -19.68
C THR A 143 -17.49 3.09 -18.63
N TRP A 144 -18.53 2.55 -18.01
CA TRP A 144 -18.43 1.39 -17.13
C TRP A 144 -18.67 0.08 -17.87
N THR A 145 -17.90 -0.95 -17.53
CA THR A 145 -18.11 -2.32 -18.02
C THR A 145 -18.04 -3.32 -16.86
N ASN A 146 -18.57 -4.52 -17.08
CA ASN A 146 -18.43 -5.62 -16.13
C ASN A 146 -16.98 -6.12 -16.08
N TYR A 147 -16.62 -6.75 -14.97
CA TYR A 147 -15.37 -7.45 -14.81
C TYR A 147 -15.57 -8.71 -13.97
N ARG A 148 -15.52 -9.90 -14.59
CA ARG A 148 -15.60 -11.19 -13.85
C ARG A 148 -16.82 -11.29 -12.91
N GLU A 149 -17.96 -10.75 -13.29
CA GLU A 149 -19.15 -10.59 -12.45
C GLU A 149 -19.71 -11.90 -11.89
N ALA A 150 -19.48 -13.03 -12.56
CA ALA A 150 -19.95 -14.34 -12.13
C ALA A 150 -19.07 -15.02 -11.05
N ASP A 151 -17.81 -14.62 -10.91
CA ASP A 151 -16.84 -15.30 -10.03
C ASP A 151 -15.90 -14.36 -9.27
N TRP A 152 -16.14 -13.05 -9.28
CA TRP A 152 -15.27 -12.04 -8.67
C TRP A 152 -14.92 -12.33 -7.21
N ASP A 153 -15.90 -12.79 -6.41
CA ASP A 153 -15.76 -13.05 -4.98
C ASP A 153 -15.18 -14.44 -4.64
N LYS A 154 -14.81 -15.22 -5.65
CA LYS A 154 -14.10 -16.51 -5.53
C LYS A 154 -12.63 -16.39 -5.91
N ARG A 155 -12.17 -15.16 -6.18
CA ARG A 155 -10.83 -14.87 -6.71
C ARG A 155 -10.13 -13.84 -5.84
N PRO A 156 -9.55 -14.25 -4.71
CA PRO A 156 -8.77 -13.36 -3.87
C PRO A 156 -7.69 -12.67 -4.70
N TRP A 157 -7.61 -11.35 -4.58
CA TRP A 157 -6.71 -10.52 -5.36
C TRP A 157 -5.26 -10.89 -5.13
N THR A 158 -4.87 -11.15 -3.88
CA THR A 158 -3.49 -11.52 -3.50
C THR A 158 -3.01 -12.75 -4.27
N GLU A 159 -3.86 -13.77 -4.40
CA GLU A 159 -3.56 -15.03 -5.09
C GLU A 159 -3.52 -14.92 -6.61
N LYS A 160 -4.27 -13.97 -7.20
CA LYS A 160 -4.43 -13.87 -8.67
C LYS A 160 -3.65 -12.72 -9.29
N CYS A 161 -3.37 -11.68 -8.53
CA CYS A 161 -2.86 -10.40 -9.02
C CYS A 161 -1.77 -9.81 -8.10
N GLY A 162 -1.85 -10.03 -6.79
CA GLY A 162 -0.99 -9.39 -5.80
C GLY A 162 0.50 -9.68 -5.99
N GLY A 163 0.87 -10.87 -6.47
CA GLY A 163 2.28 -11.21 -6.74
C GLY A 163 2.97 -10.30 -7.77
N CYS A 164 2.22 -9.64 -8.65
CA CYS A 164 2.77 -8.73 -9.66
C CYS A 164 2.36 -7.26 -9.44
N HIS A 165 1.25 -7.01 -8.73
CA HIS A 165 0.68 -5.66 -8.57
C HIS A 165 0.92 -5.06 -7.18
N ALA A 166 1.61 -5.78 -6.29
CA ALA A 166 2.16 -5.26 -5.05
C ALA A 166 3.54 -5.88 -4.79
N MET A 167 4.26 -5.28 -3.86
CA MET A 167 5.59 -5.72 -3.45
C MET A 167 5.51 -6.48 -2.13
N GLY A 168 6.31 -7.54 -2.01
CA GLY A 168 6.41 -8.32 -0.78
C GLY A 168 5.11 -9.07 -0.45
N THR A 169 4.41 -9.55 -1.48
CA THR A 169 3.18 -10.32 -1.35
C THR A 169 3.45 -11.68 -0.69
N ASP A 170 2.74 -11.96 0.41
CA ASP A 170 2.77 -13.22 1.16
C ASP A 170 1.41 -13.91 0.99
N LEU A 171 1.41 -15.02 0.24
CA LEU A 171 0.19 -15.78 -0.09
C LEU A 171 -0.36 -16.56 1.11
N GLU A 172 0.47 -16.92 2.08
CA GLU A 172 0.04 -17.66 3.27
C GLU A 172 -0.67 -16.73 4.25
N LYS A 173 -0.15 -15.50 4.38
CA LYS A 173 -0.71 -14.48 5.29
C LYS A 173 -1.78 -13.59 4.63
N ASP A 174 -1.93 -13.66 3.31
CA ASP A 174 -2.80 -12.77 2.52
C ASP A 174 -2.44 -11.28 2.71
N THR A 175 -1.13 -10.98 2.72
CA THR A 175 -0.60 -9.62 2.96
C THR A 175 0.37 -9.19 1.86
N PHE A 176 0.71 -7.91 1.82
CA PHE A 176 1.78 -7.36 1.01
C PHE A 176 2.48 -6.24 1.77
N SER A 177 3.72 -5.91 1.39
CA SER A 177 4.54 -4.92 2.08
C SER A 177 4.35 -3.50 1.55
N GLU A 178 4.08 -3.34 0.24
CA GLU A 178 3.84 -2.03 -0.37
C GLU A 178 2.80 -2.12 -1.50
N ALA A 179 1.88 -1.15 -1.54
CA ALA A 179 0.87 -1.01 -2.59
C ALA A 179 1.45 -0.39 -3.86
N ALA A 180 2.47 -1.03 -4.45
CA ALA A 180 3.10 -0.64 -5.71
C ALA A 180 3.99 -1.77 -6.23
N VAL A 181 4.45 -1.66 -7.47
CA VAL A 181 5.71 -2.29 -7.88
C VAL A 181 6.83 -1.36 -7.40
N GLY A 182 7.20 -1.55 -6.12
CA GLY A 182 8.21 -0.77 -5.40
C GLY A 182 9.65 -1.07 -5.81
N CYS A 183 10.61 -0.33 -5.24
CA CYS A 183 12.04 -0.50 -5.52
C CYS A 183 12.50 -1.95 -5.29
N GLU A 184 12.07 -2.53 -4.17
CA GLU A 184 12.48 -3.87 -3.74
C GLU A 184 11.81 -4.99 -4.56
N ALA A 185 10.82 -4.69 -5.42
CA ALA A 185 10.30 -5.65 -6.39
C ALA A 185 11.34 -6.02 -7.46
N CYS A 186 12.30 -5.13 -7.73
CA CYS A 186 13.42 -5.37 -8.65
C CYS A 186 14.76 -5.55 -7.91
N HIS A 187 14.96 -4.85 -6.80
CA HIS A 187 16.22 -4.85 -6.05
C HIS A 187 16.27 -5.84 -4.88
N GLY A 188 15.15 -6.50 -4.58
CA GLY A 188 15.01 -7.43 -3.47
C GLY A 188 14.92 -6.73 -2.10
N PRO A 189 14.67 -7.49 -1.02
CA PRO A 189 14.48 -6.94 0.32
C PRO A 189 15.74 -6.23 0.84
N ALA A 190 15.59 -4.97 1.24
CA ALA A 190 16.70 -4.03 1.45
C ALA A 190 17.01 -3.74 2.93
N SER A 191 16.44 -4.46 3.90
CA SER A 191 16.67 -4.22 5.33
C SER A 191 18.14 -4.10 5.73
N ASN A 192 19.00 -4.97 5.18
CA ASN A 192 20.43 -4.93 5.45
C ASN A 192 21.11 -3.78 4.71
N HIS A 193 20.65 -3.47 3.51
CA HIS A 193 21.18 -2.38 2.69
C HIS A 193 20.88 -1.01 3.31
N VAL A 194 19.67 -0.78 3.79
CA VAL A 194 19.34 0.46 4.50
C VAL A 194 20.15 0.60 5.80
N ALA A 195 20.38 -0.50 6.52
CA ALA A 195 21.18 -0.47 7.75
C ALA A 195 22.69 -0.26 7.49
N LEU A 196 23.24 -0.88 6.43
CA LEU A 196 24.66 -0.83 6.06
C LEU A 196 24.85 -0.68 4.53
N PRO A 197 24.63 0.52 3.96
CA PRO A 197 24.58 0.69 2.49
C PRO A 197 25.84 0.29 1.74
N LYS A 198 27.01 0.39 2.38
CA LYS A 198 28.30 0.09 1.75
C LYS A 198 28.67 -1.39 1.70
N THR A 199 28.02 -2.24 2.49
CA THR A 199 28.51 -3.60 2.77
C THR A 199 27.42 -4.68 2.70
N ALA A 200 26.24 -4.35 2.18
CA ALA A 200 25.07 -5.23 2.12
C ALA A 200 24.88 -5.94 0.78
#